data_AF-A0A1Y3N0V5-F1
#
_entry.id   AF-A0A1Y3N0V5-F1
#
_cell.length_a   1.000
_cell.length_b   1.000
_cell.length_c   1.000
_cell.angle_alpha   90.00
_cell.angle_beta   90.00
_cell.angle_gamma   90.00
#
_symmetry.space_group_name_H-M   'P 1'
#
loop_
_entity.id
_entity.type
_entity.pdbx_description
1 polymer ?
#
loop_
_entity_poly.entity_id
_entity_poly.type
_entity_poly.pdbx_seq_one_letter_code
_entity_poly.pdbx_strand_id
1 'polypeptide(L)'
;MNKITLFDIEYEKYTQSSILFYVEMNSYVTVNNTSFENITGKRGIIIRSDPTLDFYENSFTNCFFQNGLITLYQRYLMSGHIHLYNNHFFNITSNYGSIVNAIEVYESFKDLAHFINSTFENISASYYGGIIYSESRNLNESIIFENCEFINCHAKIGDISYSVDKNSEPFISNIDELKKIPSALATNPTNLVLNDNSMNYISLYSGQKIPDGISCKINKYIINK
;
A
#
# COMPACT_ATOMS: atom_id res chain seq x y z
N MET A 1 -19.94 12.09 19.97
CA MET A 1 -19.66 11.14 18.87
C MET A 1 -20.23 11.77 17.61
N ASN A 2 -19.41 12.42 16.79
CA ASN A 2 -19.87 13.03 15.55
C ASN A 2 -19.86 11.97 14.46
N LYS A 3 -21.06 11.52 14.07
CA LYS A 3 -21.22 10.56 12.97
C LYS A 3 -21.32 11.36 11.67
N ILE A 4 -20.25 11.38 10.88
CA ILE A 4 -20.28 11.96 9.53
C ILE A 4 -20.96 10.93 8.63
N THR A 5 -22.15 11.26 8.14
CA THR A 5 -22.82 10.51 7.08
C THR A 5 -22.56 11.29 5.79
N LEU A 6 -21.78 10.72 4.88
CA LEU A 6 -21.56 11.35 3.57
C LEU A 6 -22.88 11.39 2.80
N PHE A 7 -23.27 12.58 2.35
CA PHE A 7 -24.40 12.75 1.45
C PHE A 7 -23.94 12.48 0.02
N ASP A 8 -24.68 11.62 -0.70
CA ASP A 8 -24.58 11.52 -2.15
C ASP A 8 -24.94 12.88 -2.76
N ILE A 9 -23.93 13.57 -3.30
CA ILE A 9 -24.14 14.78 -4.09
C ILE A 9 -24.41 14.32 -5.52
N GLU A 10 -25.69 14.21 -5.88
CA GLU A 10 -26.11 14.01 -7.27
C GLU A 10 -25.75 15.25 -8.10
N TYR A 11 -24.62 15.20 -8.81
CA TYR A 11 -24.35 16.07 -9.95
C TYR A 11 -23.62 15.31 -11.08
N GLU A 12 -24.34 15.19 -12.19
CA GLU A 12 -23.98 14.85 -13.58
C GLU A 12 -22.83 13.86 -13.88
N LYS A 13 -23.22 12.64 -14.29
CA LYS A 13 -22.75 11.83 -15.45
C LYS A 13 -21.25 11.76 -15.81
N TYR A 14 -20.34 12.08 -14.91
CA TYR A 14 -19.02 11.47 -14.86
C TYR A 14 -19.12 10.28 -13.91
N THR A 15 -18.47 9.15 -14.24
CA THR A 15 -18.34 8.02 -13.31
C THR A 15 -17.65 8.52 -12.03
N GLN A 16 -18.45 9.00 -11.06
CA GLN A 16 -17.94 9.50 -9.80
C GLN A 16 -17.29 8.31 -9.12
N SER A 17 -15.96 8.29 -9.14
CA SER A 17 -15.21 7.44 -8.25
C SER A 17 -15.52 7.92 -6.83
N SER A 18 -16.18 7.09 -6.03
CA SER A 18 -16.41 7.38 -4.62
C SER A 18 -15.08 7.64 -3.91
N ILE A 19 -14.94 8.84 -3.35
CA ILE A 19 -13.78 9.37 -2.62
C ILE A 19 -14.29 9.87 -1.27
N LEU A 20 -13.62 9.52 -0.18
CA LEU A 20 -13.98 9.94 1.18
C LEU A 20 -13.50 11.37 1.48
N PHE A 21 -12.23 11.67 1.18
CA PHE A 21 -11.65 13.00 1.30
C PHE A 21 -11.04 13.43 -0.03
N TYR A 22 -11.49 14.57 -0.54
CA TYR A 22 -10.89 15.25 -1.67
C TYR A 22 -10.51 16.65 -1.22
N VAL A 23 -9.22 16.85 -0.92
CA VAL A 23 -8.71 18.09 -0.36
C VAL A 23 -7.72 18.71 -1.34
N GLU A 24 -7.95 19.97 -1.68
CA GLU A 24 -7.10 20.68 -2.64
C GLU A 24 -6.62 22.01 -2.08
N MET A 25 -5.61 22.56 -2.77
CA MET A 25 -5.00 23.86 -2.49
C MET A 25 -4.29 23.86 -1.12
N ASN A 26 -3.60 24.94 -0.77
CA ASN A 26 -2.88 25.12 0.50
C ASN A 26 -3.84 25.20 1.70
N SER A 27 -4.71 24.20 1.84
CA SER A 27 -5.71 24.07 2.88
C SER A 27 -5.16 23.25 4.03
N TYR A 28 -5.69 23.50 5.20
CA TYR A 28 -5.34 22.78 6.41
C TYR A 28 -6.62 22.17 6.99
N VAL A 29 -6.67 20.85 7.07
CA VAL A 29 -7.83 20.09 7.54
C VAL A 29 -7.42 19.23 8.72
N THR A 30 -8.21 19.30 9.79
CA THR A 30 -8.01 18.48 10.98
C THR A 30 -9.25 17.65 11.26
N VAL A 31 -9.07 16.35 11.46
CA VAL A 31 -10.11 15.39 11.81
C VAL A 31 -9.71 14.68 13.10
N ASN A 32 -10.50 14.88 14.15
CA ASN A 32 -10.18 14.34 15.48
C ASN A 32 -11.32 13.49 16.01
N ASN A 33 -10.99 12.42 16.74
CA ASN A 33 -11.96 11.66 17.54
C ASN A 33 -13.19 11.21 16.74
N THR A 34 -12.96 10.81 15.49
CA THR A 34 -14.01 10.46 14.51
C THR A 34 -13.92 8.99 14.14
N SER A 35 -15.07 8.36 13.92
CA SER A 35 -15.15 6.99 13.42
C SER A 35 -15.74 6.96 12.00
N PHE A 36 -15.01 6.29 11.11
CA PHE A 36 -15.34 6.06 9.72
C PHE A 36 -15.72 4.58 9.56
N GLU A 37 -17.02 4.29 9.50
CA GLU A 37 -17.53 2.92 9.53
C GLU A 37 -18.25 2.55 8.22
N ASN A 38 -18.00 1.34 7.73
CA ASN A 38 -18.72 0.73 6.59
C ASN A 38 -18.62 1.55 5.30
N ILE A 39 -17.48 2.20 5.07
CA ILE A 39 -17.25 3.03 3.89
C ILE A 39 -16.77 2.17 2.74
N THR A 40 -17.47 2.20 1.61
CA THR A 40 -17.07 1.53 0.37
C THR A 40 -16.79 2.57 -0.70
N GLY A 41 -15.54 2.60 -1.18
CA GLY A 41 -15.03 3.62 -2.08
C GLY A 41 -14.15 3.05 -3.19
N LYS A 42 -13.95 3.83 -4.26
CA LYS A 42 -12.84 3.57 -5.17
C LYS A 42 -11.51 4.02 -4.55
N ARG A 43 -11.53 5.10 -3.77
CA ARG A 43 -10.38 5.70 -3.07
C ARG A 43 -10.83 6.29 -1.75
N GLY A 44 -9.94 6.38 -0.77
CA GLY A 44 -10.22 7.08 0.48
C GLY A 44 -9.91 8.57 0.37
N ILE A 45 -8.63 8.92 0.37
CA ILE A 45 -8.07 10.25 0.50
C ILE A 45 -7.31 10.58 -0.78
N ILE A 46 -7.61 11.75 -1.34
CA ILE A 46 -6.87 12.38 -2.42
C ILE A 46 -6.52 13.80 -1.98
N ILE A 47 -5.24 14.14 -2.10
CA ILE A 47 -4.72 15.47 -1.86
C ILE A 47 -4.08 16.06 -3.12
N ARG A 48 -4.19 17.38 -3.30
CA ARG A 48 -3.58 18.09 -4.44
C ARG A 48 -3.26 19.53 -4.11
N SER A 49 -2.13 20.03 -4.64
CA SER A 49 -1.72 21.43 -4.48
C SER A 49 -1.45 21.80 -3.02
N ASP A 50 -0.68 20.94 -2.34
CA ASP A 50 -0.03 21.20 -1.05
C ASP A 50 -0.93 21.41 0.17
N PRO A 51 -2.04 20.65 0.34
CA PRO A 51 -2.79 20.69 1.58
C PRO A 51 -2.07 19.93 2.70
N THR A 52 -2.47 20.22 3.93
CA THR A 52 -2.10 19.42 5.11
C THR A 52 -3.36 18.84 5.73
N LEU A 53 -3.38 17.52 5.93
CA LEU A 53 -4.49 16.78 6.53
C LEU A 53 -3.99 16.06 7.77
N ASP A 54 -4.53 16.43 8.92
CA ASP A 54 -4.15 15.79 10.19
C ASP A 54 -5.32 15.00 10.77
N PHE A 55 -5.06 13.73 11.08
CA PHE A 55 -5.99 12.79 11.68
C PHE A 55 -5.49 12.37 13.07
N TYR A 56 -6.22 12.73 14.12
CA TYR A 56 -5.90 12.35 15.50
C TYR A 56 -6.98 11.47 16.12
N GLU A 57 -6.58 10.33 16.69
CA GLU A 57 -7.47 9.48 17.49
C GLU A 57 -8.74 9.04 16.73
N ASN A 58 -8.62 8.76 15.43
CA ASN A 58 -9.73 8.30 14.61
C ASN A 58 -9.71 6.78 14.44
N SER A 59 -10.87 6.23 14.06
CA SER A 59 -10.99 4.83 13.66
C SER A 59 -11.56 4.70 12.26
N PHE A 60 -11.01 3.76 11.49
CA PHE A 60 -11.53 3.33 10.20
C PHE A 60 -11.89 1.85 10.31
N THR A 61 -13.17 1.51 10.15
CA THR A 61 -13.69 0.19 10.50
C THR A 61 -14.60 -0.37 9.41
N ASN A 62 -14.34 -1.61 9.00
CA ASN A 62 -15.12 -2.31 7.97
C ASN A 62 -15.17 -1.53 6.64
N CYS A 63 -14.05 -0.95 6.22
CA CYS A 63 -13.97 -0.14 5.02
C CYS A 63 -13.44 -0.96 3.83
N PHE A 64 -13.91 -0.64 2.63
CA PHE A 64 -13.37 -1.15 1.38
C PHE A 64 -12.96 0.02 0.49
N PHE A 65 -11.70 0.05 0.06
CA PHE A 65 -11.23 1.03 -0.92
C PHE A 65 -10.50 0.31 -2.04
N GLN A 66 -11.03 0.37 -3.27
CA GLN A 66 -10.46 -0.37 -4.40
C GLN A 66 -8.96 -0.07 -4.60
N ASN A 67 -8.56 1.19 -4.45
CA ASN A 67 -7.17 1.64 -4.60
C ASN A 67 -6.59 2.17 -3.27
N GLY A 68 -6.95 1.54 -2.16
CA GLY A 68 -6.45 1.90 -0.84
C GLY A 68 -7.08 3.16 -0.24
N LEU A 69 -6.86 3.34 1.06
CA LEU A 69 -7.28 4.55 1.77
C LEU A 69 -6.53 5.77 1.21
N ILE A 70 -5.23 5.69 0.98
CA ILE A 70 -4.42 6.74 0.37
C ILE A 70 -3.92 6.23 -0.99
N THR A 71 -4.36 6.88 -2.06
CA THR A 71 -3.90 6.54 -3.42
C THR A 71 -2.87 7.57 -3.86
N LEU A 72 -1.66 7.13 -4.22
CA LEU A 72 -0.61 7.99 -4.76
C LEU A 72 -0.42 7.71 -6.25
N TYR A 73 -0.80 8.68 -7.08
CA TYR A 73 -0.64 8.59 -8.51
C TYR A 73 -0.32 9.94 -9.13
N GLN A 74 0.84 10.02 -9.78
CA GLN A 74 1.43 11.24 -10.33
C GLN A 74 0.48 12.06 -11.21
N ARG A 75 -0.40 11.41 -11.98
CA ARG A 75 -1.35 12.08 -12.87
C ARG A 75 -2.26 13.08 -12.13
N TYR A 76 -2.37 12.98 -10.80
CA TYR A 76 -3.16 13.88 -9.98
C TYR A 76 -2.39 15.10 -9.43
N LEU A 77 -1.11 15.27 -9.77
CA LEU A 77 -0.26 16.35 -9.23
C LEU A 77 -0.31 16.41 -7.70
N MET A 78 -0.20 15.24 -7.08
CA MET A 78 -0.32 15.10 -5.63
C MET A 78 0.89 15.72 -4.95
N SER A 79 0.66 16.72 -4.11
CA SER A 79 1.62 17.31 -3.20
C SER A 79 0.89 17.63 -1.90
N GLY A 80 1.62 17.82 -0.81
CA GLY A 80 1.08 18.07 0.53
C GLY A 80 1.39 16.96 1.51
N HIS A 81 0.72 17.00 2.65
CA HIS A 81 1.06 16.22 3.83
C HIS A 81 -0.19 15.57 4.45
N ILE A 82 -0.10 14.29 4.79
CA ILE A 82 -1.14 13.56 5.51
C ILE A 82 -0.52 12.98 6.77
N HIS A 83 -0.94 13.46 7.93
CA HIS A 83 -0.43 12.96 9.20
C HIS A 83 -1.54 12.21 9.95
N LEU A 84 -1.25 10.99 10.40
CA LEU A 84 -2.18 10.09 11.07
C LEU A 84 -1.59 9.66 12.42
N TYR A 85 -2.05 10.29 13.49
CA TYR A 85 -1.60 10.05 14.86
C TYR A 85 -2.62 9.25 15.69
N ASN A 86 -2.15 8.20 16.35
CA ASN A 86 -2.94 7.40 17.30
C ASN A 86 -4.25 6.87 16.68
N ASN A 87 -4.22 6.48 15.40
CA ASN A 87 -5.42 6.01 14.70
C ASN A 87 -5.50 4.48 14.75
N HIS A 88 -6.72 3.96 14.64
CA HIS A 88 -6.98 2.54 14.55
C HIS A 88 -7.64 2.18 13.21
N PHE A 89 -6.98 1.33 12.43
CA PHE A 89 -7.48 0.80 11.17
C PHE A 89 -7.86 -0.66 11.41
N PHE A 90 -9.15 -0.99 11.26
CA PHE A 90 -9.67 -2.31 11.56
C PHE A 90 -10.51 -2.85 10.41
N ASN A 91 -10.21 -4.07 9.96
CA ASN A 91 -10.97 -4.76 8.92
C ASN A 91 -11.13 -3.90 7.64
N ILE A 92 -10.00 -3.40 7.13
CA ILE A 92 -9.96 -2.63 5.87
C ILE A 92 -9.51 -3.55 4.75
N THR A 93 -10.22 -3.49 3.63
CA THR A 93 -9.94 -4.37 2.49
C THR A 93 -9.76 -3.59 1.18
N SER A 94 -8.98 -4.15 0.27
CA SER A 94 -8.74 -3.56 -1.05
C SER A 94 -8.31 -4.60 -2.11
N ASN A 95 -8.06 -4.14 -3.33
CA ASN A 95 -7.40 -4.97 -4.34
C ASN A 95 -5.88 -4.99 -4.13
N TYR A 96 -5.29 -3.83 -3.83
CA TYR A 96 -3.86 -3.61 -3.64
C TYR A 96 -3.67 -2.53 -2.59
N GLY A 97 -2.79 -2.75 -1.60
CA GLY A 97 -2.38 -1.70 -0.66
C GLY A 97 -3.58 -1.08 0.05
N SER A 98 -4.17 -1.76 1.03
CA SER A 98 -5.45 -1.33 1.61
C SER A 98 -5.39 0.01 2.32
N ILE A 99 -4.21 0.37 2.82
CA ILE A 99 -3.95 1.69 3.40
C ILE A 99 -3.27 2.59 2.37
N VAL A 100 -2.18 2.13 1.76
CA VAL A 100 -1.41 2.92 0.79
C VAL A 100 -1.27 2.16 -0.52
N ASN A 101 -1.72 2.78 -1.62
CA ASN A 101 -1.51 2.28 -2.98
C ASN A 101 -0.76 3.33 -3.79
N ALA A 102 0.51 3.09 -4.05
CA ALA A 102 1.43 4.02 -4.67
C ALA A 102 1.93 3.53 -6.03
N ILE A 103 1.31 4.00 -7.09
CA ILE A 103 1.68 3.60 -8.45
C ILE A 103 2.88 4.41 -8.94
N GLU A 104 2.88 5.72 -8.71
CA GLU A 104 3.91 6.62 -9.22
C GLU A 104 4.04 7.83 -8.28
N VAL A 105 5.21 8.03 -7.70
CA VAL A 105 5.55 9.14 -6.79
C VAL A 105 6.83 9.82 -7.28
N TYR A 106 6.80 11.14 -7.43
CA TYR A 106 7.99 11.91 -7.80
C TYR A 106 8.99 11.96 -6.65
N GLU A 107 10.28 11.96 -6.97
CA GLU A 107 11.38 12.10 -6.01
C GLU A 107 11.30 13.41 -5.21
N SER A 108 10.68 14.45 -5.76
CA SER A 108 10.48 15.73 -5.08
C SER A 108 9.44 15.67 -3.96
N PHE A 109 8.60 14.63 -3.92
CA PHE A 109 7.61 14.46 -2.87
C PHE A 109 8.23 13.64 -1.74
N LYS A 110 8.46 14.30 -0.62
CA LYS A 110 8.93 13.71 0.63
C LYS A 110 7.87 13.96 1.67
N ASP A 111 7.77 13.07 2.67
CA ASP A 111 6.86 13.22 3.80
C ASP A 111 5.40 13.46 3.36
N LEU A 112 4.90 12.58 2.49
CA LEU A 112 3.56 12.70 1.94
C LEU A 112 2.52 12.10 2.89
N ALA A 113 2.83 10.95 3.50
CA ALA A 113 1.99 10.38 4.55
C ALA A 113 2.79 9.78 5.71
N HIS A 114 2.48 10.23 6.93
CA HIS A 114 3.05 9.76 8.18
C HIS A 114 2.00 9.08 9.05
N PHE A 115 2.26 7.83 9.42
CA PHE A 115 1.46 7.08 10.37
C PHE A 115 2.26 6.92 11.65
N ILE A 116 1.76 7.45 12.76
CA ILE A 116 2.47 7.51 14.02
C ILE A 116 1.61 6.90 15.12
N ASN A 117 2.18 5.96 15.88
CA ASN A 117 1.52 5.27 17.00
C ASN A 117 0.16 4.68 16.62
N SER A 118 0.03 4.14 15.41
CA SER A 118 -1.25 3.66 14.87
C SER A 118 -1.26 2.14 14.76
N THR A 119 -2.45 1.55 14.90
CA THR A 119 -2.64 0.10 14.83
C THR A 119 -3.40 -0.27 13.56
N PHE A 120 -2.89 -1.28 12.86
CA PHE A 120 -3.47 -1.85 11.66
C PHE A 120 -3.84 -3.31 11.93
N GLU A 121 -5.13 -3.59 12.06
CA GLU A 121 -5.63 -4.90 12.46
C GLU A 121 -6.60 -5.47 11.40
N ASN A 122 -6.43 -6.75 11.06
CA ASN A 122 -7.27 -7.48 10.10
C ASN A 122 -7.34 -6.79 8.74
N ILE A 123 -6.22 -6.26 8.26
CA ILE A 123 -6.15 -5.57 6.98
C ILE A 123 -5.84 -6.57 5.87
N SER A 124 -6.58 -6.55 4.76
CA SER A 124 -6.33 -7.50 3.67
C SER A 124 -6.42 -6.90 2.27
N ALA A 125 -5.42 -7.16 1.43
CA ALA A 125 -5.48 -6.87 0.01
C ALA A 125 -5.65 -8.16 -0.81
N SER A 126 -6.46 -8.10 -1.87
CA SER A 126 -6.74 -9.29 -2.71
C SER A 126 -5.52 -9.80 -3.46
N TYR A 127 -4.55 -8.92 -3.76
CA TYR A 127 -3.39 -9.24 -4.58
C TYR A 127 -2.06 -8.99 -3.86
N TYR A 128 -1.61 -7.75 -3.77
CA TYR A 128 -0.26 -7.43 -3.28
C TYR A 128 -0.33 -6.36 -2.21
N GLY A 129 0.54 -6.49 -1.20
CA GLY A 129 0.72 -5.44 -0.20
C GLY A 129 -0.53 -5.26 0.66
N GLY A 130 -0.67 -6.00 1.76
CA GLY A 130 -1.90 -5.92 2.57
C GLY A 130 -2.16 -4.51 3.08
N ILE A 131 -1.12 -3.85 3.60
CA ILE A 131 -1.12 -2.44 4.00
C ILE A 131 -0.67 -1.55 2.84
N ILE A 132 0.50 -1.87 2.26
CA ILE A 132 1.23 -1.00 1.32
C ILE A 132 1.49 -1.76 0.03
N TYR A 133 1.01 -1.20 -1.08
CA TYR A 133 1.42 -1.60 -2.42
C TYR A 133 2.14 -0.45 -3.10
N SER A 134 3.33 -0.72 -3.65
CA SER A 134 4.07 0.27 -4.41
C SER A 134 4.75 -0.28 -5.66
N GLU A 135 4.53 0.41 -6.77
CA GLU A 135 5.36 0.33 -7.98
C GLU A 135 6.34 1.51 -8.08
N SER A 136 6.21 2.50 -7.20
CA SER A 136 7.07 3.68 -7.17
C SER A 136 8.43 3.39 -6.56
N ARG A 137 9.48 3.97 -7.16
CA ARG A 137 10.87 3.88 -6.65
C ARG A 137 11.19 4.84 -5.53
N ASN A 138 10.35 5.86 -5.33
CA ASN A 138 10.63 6.99 -4.41
C ASN A 138 9.75 6.95 -3.16
N LEU A 139 9.29 5.77 -2.74
CA LEU A 139 8.36 5.67 -1.61
C LEU A 139 9.04 5.79 -0.24
N ASN A 140 10.32 5.43 -0.16
CA ASN A 140 11.12 5.35 1.06
C ASN A 140 11.15 6.65 1.88
N GLU A 141 11.07 7.81 1.22
CA GLU A 141 11.04 9.13 1.86
C GLU A 141 9.64 9.76 1.88
N SER A 142 8.67 9.17 1.18
CA SER A 142 7.30 9.70 1.08
C SER A 142 6.37 9.12 2.12
N ILE A 143 6.57 7.86 2.52
CA ILE A 143 5.63 7.12 3.37
C ILE A 143 6.38 6.55 4.56
N ILE A 144 5.94 6.95 5.75
CA ILE A 144 6.61 6.66 7.01
C ILE A 144 5.59 6.07 7.98
N PHE A 145 5.96 4.92 8.54
CA PHE A 145 5.25 4.26 9.63
C PHE A 145 6.16 4.24 10.85
N GLU A 146 5.82 5.02 11.87
CA GLU A 146 6.58 5.14 13.10
C GLU A 146 5.77 4.58 14.28
N ASN A 147 6.37 3.63 15.01
CA ASN A 147 5.77 2.98 16.18
C ASN A 147 4.37 2.42 15.89
N CYS A 148 4.20 1.83 14.69
CA CYS A 148 2.95 1.24 14.27
C CYS A 148 2.92 -0.26 14.54
N GLU A 149 1.72 -0.79 14.80
CA GLU A 149 1.48 -2.22 15.00
C GLU A 149 0.71 -2.80 13.81
N PHE A 150 1.17 -3.96 13.32
CA PHE A 150 0.56 -4.66 12.19
C PHE A 150 0.10 -6.05 12.66
N ILE A 151 -1.20 -6.25 12.76
CA ILE A 151 -1.82 -7.43 13.38
C ILE A 151 -2.73 -8.11 12.37
N ASN A 152 -2.42 -9.39 12.07
CA ASN A 152 -3.24 -10.21 11.19
C ASN A 152 -3.49 -9.55 9.80
N CYS A 153 -2.45 -8.94 9.24
CA CYS A 153 -2.48 -8.38 7.89
C CYS A 153 -2.22 -9.48 6.86
N HIS A 154 -2.89 -9.43 5.71
CA HIS A 154 -2.78 -10.47 4.68
C HIS A 154 -2.79 -9.90 3.26
N ALA A 155 -2.01 -10.51 2.37
CA ALA A 155 -2.18 -10.38 0.93
C ALA A 155 -1.76 -11.68 0.24
N LYS A 156 -1.95 -11.79 -1.08
CA LYS A 156 -1.38 -12.94 -1.80
C LYS A 156 0.15 -12.91 -1.76
N ILE A 157 0.74 -11.72 -1.84
CA ILE A 157 2.19 -11.48 -1.78
C ILE A 157 2.44 -10.17 -1.00
N GLY A 158 3.27 -10.23 0.04
CA GLY A 158 3.58 -9.07 0.87
C GLY A 158 2.42 -8.73 1.80
N ASP A 159 2.28 -9.47 2.89
CA ASP A 159 1.14 -9.34 3.82
C ASP A 159 1.04 -7.94 4.45
N ILE A 160 2.19 -7.27 4.64
CA ILE A 160 2.25 -5.88 5.07
C ILE A 160 2.61 -5.01 3.87
N SER A 161 3.77 -5.23 3.26
CA SER A 161 4.30 -4.36 2.21
C SER A 161 4.74 -5.14 0.99
N TYR A 162 4.33 -4.63 -0.17
CA TYR A 162 4.91 -4.98 -1.46
C TYR A 162 5.53 -3.73 -2.09
N SER A 163 6.82 -3.79 -2.41
CA SER A 163 7.56 -2.68 -3.05
C SER A 163 8.25 -3.14 -4.34
N VAL A 164 8.53 -2.21 -5.27
CA VAL A 164 9.17 -2.57 -6.55
C VAL A 164 10.56 -3.17 -6.35
N ASP A 165 11.32 -2.62 -5.42
CA ASP A 165 12.61 -3.13 -4.96
C ASP A 165 12.87 -2.73 -3.50
N LYS A 166 13.97 -3.22 -2.91
CA LYS A 166 14.32 -2.98 -1.50
C LYS A 166 14.63 -1.51 -1.20
N ASN A 167 15.18 -0.77 -2.15
CA ASN A 167 15.54 0.64 -1.94
C ASN A 167 14.30 1.54 -1.97
N SER A 168 13.24 1.07 -2.63
CA SER A 168 11.93 1.71 -2.69
C SER A 168 10.99 1.34 -1.53
N GLU A 169 11.42 0.49 -0.59
CA GLU A 169 10.58 0.13 0.55
C GLU A 169 10.25 1.39 1.38
N PRO A 170 9.00 1.56 1.85
CA PRO A 170 8.63 2.66 2.73
C PRO A 170 9.44 2.59 4.03
N PHE A 171 9.59 3.73 4.70
CA PHE A 171 10.17 3.73 6.04
C PHE A 171 9.17 3.09 7.01
N ILE A 172 9.59 2.03 7.70
CA ILE A 172 8.84 1.39 8.79
C ILE A 172 9.79 1.22 9.96
N SER A 173 9.50 1.84 11.11
CA SER A 173 10.44 1.89 12.23
C SER A 173 10.83 0.51 12.78
N ASN A 174 9.92 -0.47 12.70
CA ASN A 174 10.15 -1.87 13.09
C ASN A 174 10.38 -2.83 11.90
N ILE A 175 10.86 -2.32 10.75
CA ILE A 175 11.06 -3.14 9.53
C ILE A 175 11.92 -4.39 9.78
N ASP A 176 12.93 -4.32 10.66
CA ASP A 176 13.81 -5.47 10.94
C ASP A 176 13.12 -6.59 11.73
N GLU A 177 12.05 -6.28 12.45
CA GLU A 177 11.18 -7.28 13.06
C GLU A 177 10.28 -7.91 11.99
N LEU A 178 9.72 -7.08 11.10
CA LEU A 178 8.87 -7.54 10.00
C LEU A 178 9.63 -8.45 9.02
N LYS A 179 10.90 -8.20 8.75
CA LYS A 179 11.77 -9.07 7.93
C LYS A 179 11.91 -10.49 8.48
N LYS A 180 11.66 -10.71 9.78
CA LYS A 180 11.70 -12.04 10.41
C LYS A 180 10.40 -12.81 10.23
N ILE A 181 9.32 -12.12 9.84
CA ILE A 181 8.00 -12.72 9.61
C ILE A 181 7.94 -13.16 8.15
N PRO A 182 7.73 -14.46 7.86
CA PRO A 182 7.52 -14.92 6.49
C PRO A 182 6.38 -14.15 5.82
N SER A 183 6.51 -13.88 4.52
CA SER A 183 5.54 -13.16 3.67
C SER A 183 5.16 -11.72 4.06
N ALA A 184 5.56 -11.21 5.23
CA ALA A 184 5.26 -9.84 5.67
C ALA A 184 5.71 -8.78 4.65
N LEU A 185 6.92 -8.94 4.13
CA LEU A 185 7.52 -8.05 3.15
C LEU A 185 7.79 -8.83 1.87
N ALA A 186 7.47 -8.21 0.74
CA ALA A 186 7.79 -8.74 -0.57
C ALA A 186 8.26 -7.63 -1.51
N THR A 187 9.12 -8.02 -2.44
CA THR A 187 9.45 -7.21 -3.60
C THR A 187 9.21 -8.01 -4.86
N ASN A 188 9.26 -7.36 -6.02
CA ASN A 188 9.20 -8.06 -7.30
C ASN A 188 10.26 -9.19 -7.32
N PRO A 189 9.92 -10.44 -7.69
CA PRO A 189 10.85 -11.56 -7.61
C PRO A 189 12.11 -11.31 -8.46
N THR A 190 13.27 -11.60 -7.87
CA THR A 190 14.58 -11.34 -8.47
C THR A 190 15.30 -12.59 -9.00
N ASN A 191 14.81 -13.81 -8.72
CA ASN A 191 15.55 -15.04 -9.04
C ASN A 191 14.74 -16.12 -9.77
N LEU A 192 15.42 -16.79 -10.69
CA LEU A 192 14.99 -17.95 -11.46
C LEU A 192 16.08 -19.03 -11.31
N VAL A 193 15.75 -20.23 -10.83
CA VAL A 193 16.74 -21.31 -10.62
C VAL A 193 16.68 -22.30 -11.78
N LEU A 194 17.78 -22.38 -12.54
CA LEU A 194 17.97 -23.27 -13.68
C LEU A 194 18.80 -24.51 -13.29
N ASN A 195 18.67 -25.61 -14.03
CA ASN A 195 19.39 -26.88 -13.80
C ASN A 195 20.26 -27.29 -15.01
N ASP A 196 21.06 -28.35 -14.83
CA ASP A 196 22.28 -28.67 -15.59
C ASP A 196 22.17 -28.81 -17.13
N ASN A 197 20.97 -28.76 -17.71
CA ASN A 197 20.75 -28.83 -19.16
C ASN A 197 20.24 -27.52 -19.80
N SER A 198 20.17 -26.41 -19.06
CA SER A 198 19.71 -25.13 -19.63
C SER A 198 20.73 -24.56 -20.63
N MET A 199 20.40 -24.64 -21.92
CA MET A 199 21.13 -24.02 -23.03
C MET A 199 21.21 -22.49 -22.87
N ASN A 200 22.33 -22.07 -22.30
CA ASN A 200 23.10 -20.82 -22.34
C ASN A 200 22.46 -19.44 -22.14
N TYR A 201 21.19 -19.14 -22.42
CA TYR A 201 20.64 -17.84 -22.01
C TYR A 201 19.10 -17.77 -22.06
N ILE A 202 18.50 -17.41 -20.93
CA ILE A 202 17.13 -16.92 -20.82
C ILE A 202 17.22 -15.51 -20.22
N SER A 203 16.77 -14.50 -20.94
CA SER A 203 16.62 -13.14 -20.42
C SER A 203 15.15 -12.87 -20.10
N LEU A 204 14.88 -12.40 -18.89
CA LEU A 204 13.57 -11.94 -18.44
C LEU A 204 13.73 -10.52 -17.92
N TYR A 205 12.87 -9.62 -18.38
CA TYR A 205 12.82 -8.25 -17.91
C TYR A 205 11.83 -8.13 -16.74
N SER A 206 12.14 -7.29 -15.76
CA SER A 206 11.25 -7.00 -14.62
C SER A 206 9.85 -6.61 -15.14
N GLY A 207 8.81 -7.29 -14.65
CA GLY A 207 7.40 -7.07 -15.06
C GLY A 207 6.84 -8.05 -16.10
N GLN A 208 7.64 -8.97 -16.66
CA GLN A 208 7.12 -10.03 -17.54
C GLN A 208 6.61 -11.23 -16.72
N LYS A 209 5.37 -11.69 -17.01
CA LYS A 209 4.88 -12.97 -16.49
C LYS A 209 5.61 -14.12 -17.18
N ILE A 210 6.07 -15.08 -16.38
CA ILE A 210 6.48 -16.38 -16.91
C ILE A 210 5.22 -17.05 -17.48
N PRO A 211 5.21 -17.48 -18.75
CA PRO A 211 4.04 -18.12 -19.35
C PRO A 211 3.60 -19.37 -18.61
N ASP A 212 2.29 -19.61 -18.55
CA ASP A 212 1.74 -20.86 -18.01
C ASP A 212 2.26 -22.07 -18.82
N GLY A 213 2.56 -23.18 -18.13
CA GLY A 213 2.99 -24.45 -18.76
C GLY A 213 4.46 -24.84 -18.60
N ILE A 214 5.26 -24.12 -17.81
CA ILE A 214 6.65 -24.52 -17.50
C ILE A 214 6.66 -25.53 -16.34
N SER A 215 7.28 -26.70 -16.54
CA SER A 215 7.52 -27.72 -15.50
C SER A 215 8.97 -28.23 -15.56
N CYS A 216 9.56 -28.55 -14.40
CA CYS A 216 10.95 -29.03 -14.30
C CYS A 216 11.02 -30.34 -13.51
N LYS A 217 11.93 -31.25 -13.91
CA LYS A 217 12.28 -32.46 -13.17
C LYS A 217 13.66 -32.30 -12.51
N ILE A 218 13.73 -32.51 -11.20
CA ILE A 218 14.98 -32.49 -10.44
C ILE A 218 15.65 -33.87 -10.55
N ASN A 219 16.88 -33.94 -11.05
CA ASN A 219 17.69 -35.16 -11.03
C ASN A 219 18.74 -35.08 -9.90
N LYS A 220 18.74 -36.06 -8.99
CA LYS A 220 19.80 -36.25 -7.98
C LYS A 220 20.95 -37.05 -8.61
N TYR A 221 22.15 -36.49 -8.65
CA TYR A 221 23.37 -37.26 -8.94
C TYR A 221 24.02 -37.74 -7.63
N ILE A 222 24.22 -39.05 -7.51
CA ILE A 222 25.05 -39.65 -6.46
C ILE A 222 26.49 -39.71 -7.00
N ILE A 223 27.41 -39.02 -6.34
CA ILE A 223 28.84 -39.05 -6.68
C ILE A 223 29.45 -40.21 -5.89
N ASN A 224 29.82 -41.29 -6.59
CA ASN A 224 30.59 -42.38 -5.99
C ASN A 224 32.09 -42.08 -6.14
N LYS A 225 32.80 -42.08 -5.01
CA LYS A 225 34.27 -42.07 -4.92
C LYS A 225 34.82 -43.48 -5.04
#